data_AF-A0A5C8P995-F1
#
_entry.id   AF-A0A5C8P995-F1
#
_cell.length_a   1.000
_cell.length_b   1.000
_cell.length_c   1.000
_cell.angle_alpha   90.00
_cell.angle_beta   90.00
_cell.angle_gamma   90.00
#
_symmetry.space_group_name_H-M   'P 1'
#
loop_
_entity.id
_entity.type
_entity.pdbx_description
1 polymer ?
#
loop_
_entity_poly.entity_id
_entity_poly.type
_entity_poly.pdbx_seq_one_letter_code
_entity_poly.pdbx_strand_id
1 'polypeptide(L)'
;MGDKTSIEWCDSTWNPVRARSRASGKVGSFCARVSAGCRHCYAEAINLRLGNMVPFSEGRIGDVEIYLDGVTLMLPFRWRRPRRIFLHSMSDTFGAWVTVPMLARIYAVMALCPQHEFVVLTKRGDRMRIWTTDPATPGQVDKAMNEIAPAHWCTRELDDAGGWPLRNVTAGVSAEDQPSADERIPELLAAAAARRIVSLEPLLGPVDILKYLHACPDCFNGRTRVTGHFFDEPCPACDGTGVEPPRLDGIIVGGESGRRARPLHPDPVRSLRDQAARAGAAFFFKQWGEWAPKSALPDGHGLNLDDMPYGEFHAGQNWVTSCLCSEGDGPLIRVGKKRAGRLLDGVEHTAWPKVA
;
A
#
# COMPACT_ATOMS: atom_id res chain seq x y z
N MET A 1 14.55 5.91 -11.37
CA MET A 1 13.24 5.31 -11.69
C MET A 1 13.48 4.19 -12.67
N GLY A 2 12.81 3.05 -12.47
CA GLY A 2 13.13 1.84 -13.21
C GLY A 2 11.95 1.36 -14.02
N ASP A 3 12.22 1.00 -15.27
CA ASP A 3 11.37 0.13 -16.10
C ASP A 3 11.18 -1.26 -15.46
N LYS A 4 11.98 -1.56 -14.43
CA LYS A 4 11.88 -2.72 -13.54
C LYS A 4 12.11 -2.26 -12.11
N THR A 5 11.34 -2.80 -11.18
CA THR A 5 11.46 -2.55 -9.72
C THR A 5 11.78 -3.84 -8.98
N SER A 6 12.36 -3.71 -7.78
CA SER A 6 12.57 -4.82 -6.85
C SER A 6 11.43 -4.97 -5.84
N ILE A 7 10.33 -4.23 -6.03
CA ILE A 7 9.09 -4.35 -5.25
C ILE A 7 8.27 -5.48 -5.87
N GLU A 8 8.01 -6.50 -5.07
CA GLU A 8 7.64 -7.83 -5.52
C GLU A 8 6.22 -7.90 -6.11
N TRP A 9 5.35 -6.99 -5.70
CA TRP A 9 3.96 -6.95 -6.15
C TRP A 9 3.69 -6.03 -7.35
N CYS A 10 4.67 -5.27 -7.86
CA CYS A 10 4.51 -4.41 -9.04
C CYS A 10 5.64 -4.55 -10.07
N ASP A 11 5.35 -4.22 -11.33
CA ASP A 11 6.32 -4.31 -12.43
C ASP A 11 7.21 -3.07 -12.51
N SER A 12 6.68 -1.91 -12.10
CA SER A 12 7.34 -0.61 -12.27
C SER A 12 6.90 0.38 -11.20
N THR A 13 7.75 1.37 -10.93
CA THR A 13 7.42 2.49 -10.04
C THR A 13 7.39 3.79 -10.82
N TRP A 14 6.45 4.66 -10.46
CA TRP A 14 6.24 5.95 -11.10
C TRP A 14 6.17 7.05 -10.04
N ASN A 15 7.08 8.02 -10.09
CA ASN A 15 7.22 9.05 -9.05
C ASN A 15 7.29 10.46 -9.68
N PRO A 16 6.18 10.94 -10.30
CA PRO A 16 6.17 12.20 -11.03
C PRO A 16 6.29 13.45 -10.14
N VAL A 17 5.90 13.37 -8.85
CA VAL A 17 6.17 14.45 -7.90
C VAL A 17 7.62 14.35 -7.42
N ARG A 18 8.39 15.40 -7.70
CA ARG A 18 9.81 15.50 -7.37
C ARG A 18 10.07 16.69 -6.45
N ALA A 19 11.19 16.62 -5.74
CA ALA A 19 11.62 17.66 -4.81
C ALA A 19 13.06 18.06 -5.08
N ARG A 20 13.30 19.35 -5.33
CA ARG A 20 14.64 19.93 -5.52
C ARG A 20 15.08 20.61 -4.23
N SER A 21 16.24 20.24 -3.71
CA SER A 21 16.84 20.94 -2.56
C SER A 21 17.14 22.39 -2.94
N ARG A 22 16.67 23.35 -2.15
CA ARG A 22 16.99 24.77 -2.35
C ARG A 22 18.46 25.08 -2.05
N ALA A 23 19.05 24.36 -1.11
CA ALA A 23 20.43 24.56 -0.70
C ALA A 23 21.45 23.98 -1.72
N SER A 24 21.15 22.80 -2.30
CA SER A 24 22.12 22.08 -3.13
C SER A 24 21.72 21.93 -4.60
N GLY A 25 20.48 22.27 -4.96
CA GLY A 25 19.93 22.04 -6.31
C GLY A 25 19.69 20.56 -6.66
N LYS A 26 20.12 19.61 -5.82
CA LYS A 26 19.94 18.17 -6.05
C LYS A 26 18.46 17.80 -6.05
N VAL A 27 18.10 16.87 -6.94
CA VAL A 27 16.72 16.41 -7.12
C VAL A 27 16.54 15.03 -6.49
N GLY A 28 15.47 14.89 -5.72
CA GLY A 28 15.07 13.66 -5.06
C GLY A 28 13.55 13.61 -4.89
N SER A 29 13.14 13.09 -3.75
CA SER A 29 11.73 13.03 -3.33
C SER A 29 11.56 13.76 -2.00
N PHE A 30 10.32 13.97 -1.59
CA PHE A 30 9.99 14.50 -0.28
C PHE A 30 8.81 13.74 0.31
N CYS A 31 8.80 13.59 1.62
CA CYS A 31 7.68 13.08 2.38
C CYS A 31 7.73 13.68 3.79
N ALA A 32 6.62 13.63 4.51
CA ALA A 32 6.57 13.91 5.95
C ALA A 32 6.15 12.64 6.70
N ARG A 33 6.92 12.28 7.72
CA ARG A 33 6.61 11.15 8.61
C ARG A 33 5.36 11.49 9.42
N VAL A 34 4.42 10.55 9.50
CA VAL A 34 3.14 10.73 10.22
C VAL A 34 2.88 9.64 11.26
N SER A 35 3.70 8.58 11.27
CA SER A 35 3.39 7.38 12.06
C SER A 35 4.63 6.54 12.40
N ALA A 36 4.48 5.53 13.26
CA ALA A 36 5.57 4.67 13.73
C ALA A 36 6.23 3.87 12.60
N GLY A 37 5.47 3.48 11.58
CA GLY A 37 5.96 2.81 10.37
C GLY A 37 6.91 3.68 9.53
N CYS A 38 6.91 5.00 9.71
CA CYS A 38 7.81 5.91 8.99
C CYS A 38 9.21 6.04 9.65
N ARG A 39 9.41 5.52 10.86
CA ARG A 39 10.65 5.72 11.65
C ARG A 39 11.90 5.17 10.97
N HIS A 40 11.78 4.08 10.23
CA HIS A 40 12.89 3.41 9.53
C HIS A 40 12.68 3.36 8.01
N CYS A 41 12.06 4.42 7.47
CA CYS A 41 11.71 4.53 6.06
C CYS A 41 12.92 4.36 5.11
N TYR A 42 12.88 3.32 4.28
CA TYR A 42 13.91 3.06 3.27
C TYR A 42 14.02 4.20 2.24
N ALA A 43 12.89 4.80 1.86
CA ALA A 43 12.84 5.86 0.86
C ALA A 43 13.59 7.11 1.32
N GLU A 44 13.47 7.45 2.60
CA GLU A 44 14.23 8.55 3.18
C GLU A 44 15.73 8.23 3.21
N ALA A 45 16.12 7.03 3.61
CA ALA A 45 17.52 6.62 3.62
C ALA A 45 18.16 6.72 2.23
N ILE A 46 17.43 6.30 1.19
CA ILE A 46 17.86 6.47 -0.21
C ILE A 46 17.90 7.95 -0.59
N ASN A 47 16.90 8.75 -0.23
CA ASN A 47 16.86 10.18 -0.56
C ASN A 47 18.01 10.96 0.10
N LEU A 48 18.37 10.62 1.34
CA LEU A 48 19.49 11.20 2.05
C LEU A 48 20.85 10.87 1.42
N ARG A 49 20.96 9.71 0.76
CA ARG A 49 22.20 9.25 0.13
C ARG A 49 22.34 9.64 -1.34
N LEU A 50 21.27 9.48 -2.12
CA LEU A 50 21.26 9.55 -3.59
C LEU A 50 20.32 10.64 -4.13
N GLY A 51 19.48 11.22 -3.29
CA GLY A 51 18.47 12.21 -3.68
C GLY A 51 18.88 13.63 -3.33
N ASN A 52 17.91 14.40 -2.83
CA ASN A 52 18.09 15.81 -2.50
C ASN A 52 18.73 16.05 -1.13
N MET A 53 19.03 14.98 -0.37
CA MET A 53 19.66 15.05 0.95
C MET A 53 18.84 15.76 2.04
N VAL A 54 17.56 16.03 1.79
CA VAL A 54 16.64 16.63 2.77
C VAL A 54 15.92 15.50 3.53
N PRO A 55 15.94 15.52 4.88
CA PRO A 55 15.17 14.57 5.69
C PRO A 55 13.67 14.65 5.41
N PHE A 56 12.98 13.51 5.52
CA PHE A 56 11.53 13.47 5.38
C PHE A 56 10.89 13.94 6.68
N SER A 57 10.49 15.21 6.72
CA SER A 57 9.88 15.84 7.89
C SER A 57 9.06 17.04 7.44
N GLU A 58 7.91 17.26 8.06
CA GLU A 58 7.03 18.39 7.77
C GLU A 58 7.77 19.73 7.91
N GLY A 59 8.55 19.90 8.98
CA GLY A 59 9.35 21.11 9.23
C GLY A 59 10.49 21.34 8.22
N ARG A 60 10.69 20.45 7.26
CA ARG A 60 11.73 20.56 6.21
C ARG A 60 11.15 20.81 4.82
N ILE A 61 9.83 20.99 4.70
CA ILE A 61 9.19 21.29 3.40
C ILE A 61 9.72 22.59 2.79
N GLY A 62 10.07 23.58 3.61
CA GLY A 62 10.64 24.86 3.16
C GLY A 62 12.02 24.72 2.50
N ASP A 63 12.75 23.63 2.78
CA ASP A 63 14.09 23.40 2.23
C ASP A 63 14.06 22.83 0.80
N VAL A 64 12.87 22.51 0.29
CA VAL A 64 12.67 21.95 -1.04
C VAL A 64 11.70 22.79 -1.87
N GLU A 65 11.88 22.70 -3.18
CA GLU A 65 10.89 23.07 -4.17
C GLU A 65 10.21 21.78 -4.66
N ILE A 66 8.90 21.67 -4.46
CA ILE A 66 8.08 20.54 -4.91
C ILE A 66 7.49 20.88 -6.27
N TYR A 67 7.66 19.98 -7.24
CA TYR A 67 7.17 20.17 -8.60
C TYR A 67 6.77 18.86 -9.26
N LEU A 68 5.97 18.97 -10.33
CA LEU A 68 5.56 17.84 -11.15
C LEU A 68 6.57 17.73 -12.30
N ASP A 69 7.36 16.67 -12.31
CA ASP A 69 8.36 16.46 -13.35
C ASP A 69 7.70 15.94 -14.62
N GLY A 70 7.61 16.80 -15.65
CA GLY A 70 6.89 16.49 -16.89
C GLY A 70 7.46 15.28 -17.64
N VAL A 71 8.78 15.06 -17.59
CA VAL A 71 9.40 13.89 -18.23
C VAL A 71 8.96 12.60 -17.54
N THR A 72 9.00 12.56 -16.21
CA THR A 72 8.53 11.43 -15.42
C THR A 72 7.03 11.22 -15.56
N LEU A 73 6.24 12.30 -15.54
CA LEU A 73 4.79 12.26 -15.70
C LEU A 73 4.38 11.51 -16.98
N MET A 74 5.11 11.68 -18.08
CA MET A 74 4.78 11.05 -19.36
C MET A 74 5.30 9.62 -19.52
N LEU A 75 6.00 9.04 -18.54
CA LEU A 75 6.55 7.68 -18.65
C LEU A 75 5.51 6.59 -18.95
N PRO A 76 4.29 6.59 -18.37
CA PRO A 76 3.30 5.56 -18.65
C PRO A 76 2.96 5.41 -20.14
N PHE A 77 2.91 6.51 -20.91
CA PHE A 77 2.68 6.46 -22.35
C PHE A 77 3.75 5.70 -23.14
N ARG A 78 4.95 5.55 -22.58
CA ARG A 78 6.07 4.84 -23.24
C ARG A 78 6.00 3.33 -23.02
N TRP A 79 5.27 2.88 -22.00
CA TRP A 79 5.17 1.46 -21.67
C TRP A 79 4.09 0.78 -22.53
N ARG A 80 4.52 0.05 -23.56
CA ARG A 80 3.58 -0.62 -24.48
C ARG A 80 2.91 -1.86 -23.91
N ARG A 81 3.57 -2.58 -23.00
CA ARG A 81 3.01 -3.78 -22.37
C ARG A 81 2.22 -3.39 -21.12
N PRO A 82 1.07 -4.02 -20.85
CA PRO A 82 0.37 -3.88 -19.58
C PRO A 82 1.31 -4.10 -18.40
N ARG A 83 1.13 -3.29 -17.36
CA ARG A 83 1.98 -3.25 -16.17
C ARG A 83 1.12 -2.91 -14.97
N ARG A 84 1.50 -3.43 -13.81
CA ARG A 84 1.10 -2.90 -12.52
C ARG A 84 2.14 -1.89 -12.05
N ILE A 85 1.73 -0.63 -11.90
CA ILE A 85 2.59 0.51 -11.65
C ILE A 85 2.32 1.02 -10.24
N PHE A 86 3.32 1.01 -9.36
CA PHE A 86 3.22 1.64 -8.06
C PHE A 86 3.52 3.14 -8.14
N LEU A 87 2.50 3.95 -7.86
CA LEU A 87 2.63 5.40 -7.76
C LEU A 87 3.30 5.82 -6.43
N HIS A 88 4.32 6.66 -6.52
CA HIS A 88 5.02 7.26 -5.40
C HIS A 88 5.65 6.30 -4.39
N SER A 89 6.40 5.30 -4.87
CA SER A 89 7.26 4.45 -4.03
C SER A 89 8.22 5.21 -3.08
N MET A 90 8.53 6.48 -3.38
CA MET A 90 9.49 7.31 -2.65
C MET A 90 8.86 8.57 -2.00
N SER A 91 7.54 8.70 -2.07
CA SER A 91 6.79 9.85 -1.54
C SER A 91 5.39 9.38 -1.10
N ASP A 92 4.43 10.29 -0.97
CA ASP A 92 3.04 9.98 -0.70
C ASP A 92 2.17 10.85 -1.61
N THR A 93 1.32 10.21 -2.42
CA THR A 93 0.45 10.87 -3.42
C THR A 93 -0.46 11.92 -2.78
N PHE A 94 -0.91 11.68 -1.56
CA PHE A 94 -1.84 12.56 -0.87
C PHE A 94 -1.15 13.39 0.21
N GLY A 95 0.18 13.55 0.14
CA GLY A 95 0.90 14.52 0.96
C GLY A 95 0.34 15.94 0.86
N ALA A 96 0.45 16.74 1.92
CA ALA A 96 0.04 18.14 1.91
C ALA A 96 0.77 18.97 0.85
N TRP A 97 1.97 18.54 0.45
CA TRP A 97 2.78 19.15 -0.61
C TRP A 97 2.33 18.79 -2.04
N VAL A 98 1.42 17.84 -2.21
CA VAL A 98 0.86 17.51 -3.54
C VAL A 98 -0.41 18.33 -3.72
N THR A 99 -0.38 19.25 -4.66
CA THR A 99 -1.49 20.17 -4.92
C THR A 99 -2.57 19.49 -5.77
N VAL A 100 -3.79 20.03 -5.70
CA VAL A 100 -4.91 19.59 -6.55
C VAL A 100 -4.55 19.61 -8.06
N PRO A 101 -3.92 20.66 -8.62
CA PRO A 101 -3.48 20.63 -10.01
C PRO A 101 -2.44 19.54 -10.35
N MET A 102 -1.63 19.10 -9.37
CA MET A 102 -0.72 17.98 -9.57
C MET A 102 -1.47 16.65 -9.57
N LEU A 103 -2.39 16.46 -8.61
CA LEU A 103 -3.25 15.28 -8.55
C LEU A 103 -4.06 15.10 -9.84
N ALA A 104 -4.70 16.17 -10.32
CA ALA A 104 -5.46 16.16 -11.56
C ALA A 104 -4.64 15.66 -12.75
N ARG A 105 -3.41 16.17 -12.92
CA ARG A 105 -2.50 15.74 -14.00
C ARG A 105 -2.01 14.30 -13.85
N ILE A 106 -1.77 13.84 -12.63
CA ILE A 106 -1.38 12.45 -12.36
C ILE A 106 -2.55 11.51 -12.71
N TYR A 107 -3.77 11.82 -12.24
CA TYR A 107 -4.97 11.06 -12.57
C TYR A 107 -5.32 11.09 -14.06
N ALA A 108 -5.08 12.21 -14.74
CA ALA A 108 -5.24 12.32 -16.19
C ALA A 108 -4.34 11.34 -16.96
N VAL A 109 -3.07 11.18 -16.56
CA VAL A 109 -2.19 10.16 -17.17
C VAL A 109 -2.69 8.75 -16.87
N MET A 110 -3.18 8.49 -15.65
CA MET A 110 -3.74 7.18 -15.30
C MET A 110 -4.96 6.83 -16.16
N ALA A 111 -5.86 7.80 -16.39
CA ALA A 111 -7.02 7.68 -17.27
C ALA A 111 -6.62 7.46 -18.73
N LEU A 112 -5.64 8.22 -19.23
CA LEU A 112 -5.16 8.14 -20.62
C LEU A 112 -4.32 6.89 -20.92
N CYS A 113 -3.96 6.10 -19.90
CA CYS A 113 -3.20 4.86 -20.03
C CYS A 113 -3.97 3.65 -19.46
N PRO A 114 -5.17 3.33 -20.01
CA PRO A 114 -6.05 2.29 -19.46
C PRO A 114 -5.45 0.88 -19.54
N GLN A 115 -4.43 0.66 -20.38
CA GLN A 115 -3.70 -0.61 -20.47
C GLN A 115 -2.87 -0.95 -19.22
N HIS A 116 -2.67 -0.01 -18.31
CA HIS A 116 -1.92 -0.21 -17.07
C HIS A 116 -2.83 -0.21 -15.85
N GLU A 117 -2.46 -1.01 -14.86
CA GLU A 117 -3.00 -0.93 -13.51
C GLU A 117 -2.11 0.02 -12.69
N PHE A 118 -2.70 1.04 -12.07
CA PHE A 118 -1.99 1.94 -11.16
C PHE A 118 -2.36 1.62 -9.71
N VAL A 119 -1.35 1.38 -8.88
CA VAL A 119 -1.52 1.14 -7.44
C VAL A 119 -1.14 2.40 -6.70
N VAL A 120 -2.08 2.98 -5.96
CA VAL A 120 -1.90 4.20 -5.18
C VAL A 120 -1.99 3.85 -3.70
N LEU A 121 -0.87 3.97 -2.98
CA LEU A 121 -0.83 3.75 -1.53
C LEU A 121 -0.55 5.06 -0.80
N THR A 122 -1.23 5.28 0.32
CA THR A 122 -1.05 6.48 1.15
C THR A 122 -1.22 6.20 2.64
N LYS A 123 -0.61 7.02 3.50
CA LYS A 123 -0.96 7.09 4.93
C LYS A 123 -1.97 8.20 5.24
N ARG A 124 -2.44 8.93 4.23
CA ARG A 124 -3.35 10.08 4.33
C ARG A 124 -4.68 9.74 3.68
N GLY A 125 -5.36 8.75 4.26
CA GLY A 125 -6.62 8.21 3.76
C GLY A 125 -7.71 9.28 3.65
N ASP A 126 -7.73 10.21 4.59
CA ASP A 126 -8.62 11.38 4.61
C ASP A 126 -8.51 12.24 3.34
N ARG A 127 -7.28 12.60 2.93
CA ARG A 127 -7.05 13.39 1.71
C ARG A 127 -7.36 12.60 0.45
N MET A 128 -7.13 11.29 0.46
CA MET A 128 -7.55 10.42 -0.63
C MET A 128 -9.07 10.36 -0.75
N ARG A 129 -9.79 10.17 0.37
CA ARG A 129 -11.26 10.21 0.41
C ARG A 129 -11.76 11.53 -0.16
N ILE A 130 -11.31 12.66 0.40
CA ILE A 130 -11.71 14.00 -0.05
C ILE A 130 -11.49 14.16 -1.56
N TRP A 131 -10.30 13.86 -2.06
CA TRP A 131 -10.01 13.95 -3.50
C TRP A 131 -10.94 13.05 -4.33
N THR A 132 -11.14 11.81 -3.91
CA THR A 132 -11.87 10.83 -4.71
C THR A 132 -13.38 11.04 -4.71
N THR A 133 -13.92 11.66 -3.66
CA THR A 133 -15.37 11.91 -3.52
C THR A 133 -15.78 13.34 -3.86
N ASP A 134 -14.84 14.27 -4.08
CA ASP A 134 -15.15 15.64 -4.48
C ASP A 134 -15.82 15.65 -5.87
N PRO A 135 -17.05 16.19 -6.00
CA PRO A 135 -17.76 16.28 -7.28
C PRO A 135 -17.01 17.06 -8.36
N ALA A 136 -16.08 17.94 -7.98
CA ALA A 136 -15.27 18.70 -8.92
C ALA A 136 -14.08 17.89 -9.50
N THR A 137 -13.67 16.80 -8.87
CA THR A 137 -12.49 16.03 -9.26
C THR A 137 -12.56 15.51 -10.70
N PRO A 138 -13.66 14.86 -11.17
CA PRO A 138 -13.76 14.41 -12.55
C PRO A 138 -13.48 15.52 -13.57
N GLY A 139 -14.11 16.68 -13.44
CA GLY A 139 -13.90 17.81 -14.34
C GLY A 139 -12.48 18.40 -14.29
N GLN A 140 -11.81 18.32 -13.14
CA GLN A 140 -10.39 18.70 -13.04
C GLN A 140 -9.48 17.71 -13.78
N VAL A 141 -9.79 16.41 -13.71
CA VAL A 141 -9.08 15.36 -14.44
C VAL A 141 -9.31 15.51 -15.95
N ASP A 142 -10.54 15.75 -16.40
CA ASP A 142 -10.87 16.00 -17.82
C ASP A 142 -10.10 17.18 -18.40
N LYS A 143 -10.07 18.30 -17.67
CA LYS A 143 -9.29 19.46 -18.07
C LYS A 143 -7.81 19.10 -18.23
N ALA A 144 -7.25 18.37 -17.25
CA ALA A 144 -5.86 17.94 -17.31
C ALA A 144 -5.59 16.92 -18.43
N MET A 145 -6.53 16.04 -18.76
CA MET A 145 -6.43 15.13 -19.91
C MET A 145 -6.34 15.90 -21.22
N ASN A 146 -7.20 16.91 -21.41
CA ASN A 146 -7.20 17.76 -22.59
C ASN A 146 -5.92 18.61 -22.71
N GLU A 147 -5.33 19.04 -21.59
CA GLU A 147 -4.02 19.73 -21.59
C GLU A 147 -2.85 18.80 -21.98
N ILE A 148 -2.86 17.55 -21.52
CA ILE A 148 -1.75 16.59 -21.73
C ILE A 148 -1.80 15.98 -23.12
N ALA A 149 -2.99 15.62 -23.60
CA ALA A 149 -3.21 15.00 -24.89
C ALA A 149 -4.30 15.79 -25.64
N PRO A 150 -3.98 17.02 -26.12
CA PRO A 150 -4.94 17.84 -26.82
C PRO A 150 -5.38 17.10 -28.09
N ALA A 151 -6.60 16.59 -28.07
CA ALA A 151 -7.17 15.93 -29.23
C ALA A 151 -7.49 17.00 -30.27
N HIS A 152 -6.92 16.87 -31.46
CA HIS A 152 -7.18 17.85 -32.52
C HIS A 152 -8.62 17.75 -33.07
N TRP A 153 -9.41 16.71 -32.76
CA TRP A 153 -10.75 16.50 -33.37
C TRP A 153 -11.84 15.79 -32.52
N CYS A 154 -11.66 15.54 -31.21
CA CYS A 154 -12.74 15.08 -30.32
C CYS A 154 -12.31 15.24 -28.84
N THR A 155 -13.05 15.97 -28.02
CA THR A 155 -12.83 16.06 -26.57
C THR A 155 -12.78 14.65 -25.97
N ARG A 156 -11.70 14.31 -25.26
CA ARG A 156 -11.69 13.08 -24.46
C ARG A 156 -12.31 13.41 -23.12
N GLU A 157 -13.46 12.81 -22.83
CA GLU A 157 -14.10 12.86 -21.52
C GLU A 157 -13.64 11.67 -20.68
N LEU A 158 -13.72 11.78 -19.36
CA LEU A 158 -13.37 10.72 -18.43
C LEU A 158 -14.18 9.45 -18.71
N ASP A 159 -15.40 9.61 -19.20
CA ASP A 159 -16.28 8.53 -19.62
C ASP A 159 -15.67 7.72 -20.77
N ASP A 160 -14.95 8.35 -21.71
CA ASP A 160 -14.18 7.66 -22.76
C ASP A 160 -13.02 6.82 -22.19
N ALA A 161 -12.52 7.21 -21.01
CA ALA A 161 -11.47 6.52 -20.28
C ALA A 161 -12.00 5.49 -19.27
N GLY A 162 -13.31 5.21 -19.26
CA GLY A 162 -13.96 4.22 -18.40
C GLY A 162 -14.61 4.79 -17.13
N GLY A 163 -14.72 6.11 -17.03
CA GLY A 163 -15.47 6.84 -16.00
C GLY A 163 -14.75 7.01 -14.66
N TRP A 164 -15.48 7.59 -13.70
CA TRP A 164 -15.03 7.75 -12.32
C TRP A 164 -15.78 6.82 -11.36
N PRO A 165 -15.11 6.18 -10.38
CA PRO A 165 -13.66 6.14 -10.18
C PRO A 165 -12.95 5.35 -11.29
N LEU A 166 -11.69 5.70 -11.56
CA LEU A 166 -10.89 5.04 -12.60
C LEU A 166 -10.76 3.53 -12.34
N ARG A 167 -11.29 2.70 -13.25
CA ARG A 167 -11.29 1.22 -13.13
C ARG A 167 -9.89 0.62 -13.04
N ASN A 168 -8.92 1.26 -13.69
CA ASN A 168 -7.53 0.83 -13.71
C ASN A 168 -6.71 1.34 -12.51
N VAL A 169 -7.33 2.03 -11.55
CA VAL A 169 -6.69 2.48 -10.31
C VAL A 169 -7.11 1.58 -9.14
N THR A 170 -6.10 1.01 -8.47
CA THR A 170 -6.23 0.32 -7.19
C THR A 170 -5.83 1.31 -6.08
N ALA A 171 -6.81 1.75 -5.29
CA ALA A 171 -6.60 2.65 -4.17
C ALA A 171 -6.24 1.85 -2.91
N GLY A 172 -5.37 2.39 -2.08
CA GLY A 172 -5.04 1.73 -0.83
C GLY A 172 -4.45 2.64 0.22
N VAL A 173 -4.59 2.19 1.47
CA VAL A 173 -3.96 2.81 2.62
C VAL A 173 -2.87 1.92 3.20
N SER A 174 -1.84 2.53 3.75
CA SER A 174 -0.84 1.82 4.54
C SER A 174 -1.10 1.97 6.04
N ALA A 175 -1.07 0.87 6.76
CA ALA A 175 -1.13 0.80 8.22
C ALA A 175 -0.02 -0.10 8.74
N GLU A 176 0.33 0.06 10.01
CA GLU A 176 1.45 -0.64 10.64
C GLU A 176 1.05 -1.42 11.90
N ASP A 177 -0.12 -1.12 12.45
CA ASP A 177 -0.65 -1.65 13.70
C ASP A 177 -2.18 -1.50 13.72
N GLN A 178 -2.86 -2.04 14.74
CA GLN A 178 -4.31 -1.96 14.84
C GLN A 178 -4.84 -0.52 14.87
N PRO A 179 -4.29 0.42 15.69
CA PRO A 179 -4.78 1.79 15.71
C PRO A 179 -4.72 2.47 14.33
N SER A 180 -3.61 2.32 13.60
CA SER A 180 -3.50 2.89 12.25
C SER A 180 -4.41 2.19 11.23
N ALA A 181 -4.70 0.91 11.38
CA ALA A 181 -5.66 0.19 10.55
C ALA A 181 -7.10 0.71 10.80
N ASP A 182 -7.49 0.82 12.07
CA ASP A 182 -8.82 1.31 12.48
C ASP A 182 -9.03 2.78 12.12
N GLU A 183 -7.97 3.58 12.07
CA GLU A 183 -7.99 4.97 11.60
C GLU A 183 -8.15 5.05 10.07
N ARG A 184 -7.36 4.30 9.30
CA ARG A 184 -7.16 4.57 7.86
C ARG A 184 -8.01 3.71 6.94
N ILE A 185 -8.36 2.48 7.33
CA ILE A 185 -9.18 1.61 6.49
C ILE A 185 -10.59 2.21 6.28
N PRO A 186 -11.28 2.77 7.30
CA PRO A 186 -12.57 3.42 7.07
C PRO A 186 -12.52 4.55 6.05
N GLU A 187 -11.43 5.34 6.04
CA GLU A 187 -11.23 6.39 5.04
C GLU A 187 -11.11 5.83 3.61
N LEU A 188 -10.43 4.68 3.43
CA LEU A 188 -10.38 3.98 2.13
C LEU A 188 -11.74 3.40 1.72
N LEU A 189 -12.50 2.84 2.67
CA LEU A 189 -13.83 2.29 2.38
C LEU A 189 -14.81 3.40 1.94
N ALA A 190 -14.69 4.59 2.53
CA ALA A 190 -15.47 5.77 2.17
C ALA A 190 -14.99 6.47 0.88
N ALA A 191 -13.79 6.15 0.38
CA ALA A 191 -13.27 6.71 -0.86
C ALA A 191 -13.96 6.10 -2.10
N ALA A 192 -14.08 6.90 -3.17
CA ALA A 192 -14.52 6.39 -4.46
C ALA A 192 -13.35 5.64 -5.12
N ALA A 193 -13.42 4.31 -5.10
CA ALA A 193 -12.37 3.44 -5.63
C ALA A 193 -12.97 2.22 -6.33
N ALA A 194 -12.41 1.87 -7.48
CA ALA A 194 -12.79 0.66 -8.20
C ALA A 194 -12.25 -0.60 -7.51
N ARG A 195 -11.06 -0.51 -6.88
CA ARG A 195 -10.44 -1.56 -6.07
C ARG A 195 -9.77 -0.97 -4.85
N ARG A 196 -9.87 -1.67 -3.72
CA ARG A 196 -9.39 -1.25 -2.40
C ARG A 196 -8.43 -2.29 -1.84
N ILE A 197 -7.22 -1.85 -1.48
CA ILE A 197 -6.25 -2.68 -0.78
C ILE A 197 -5.75 -2.03 0.49
N VAL A 198 -5.41 -2.84 1.48
CA VAL A 198 -4.62 -2.39 2.63
C VAL A 198 -3.20 -2.90 2.51
N SER A 199 -2.21 -2.03 2.71
CA SER A 199 -0.80 -2.38 2.80
C SER A 199 -0.36 -2.31 4.26
N LEU A 200 -0.23 -3.47 4.88
CA LEU A 200 0.27 -3.66 6.23
C LEU A 200 1.80 -3.75 6.18
N GLU A 201 2.42 -2.63 5.79
CA GLU A 201 3.85 -2.51 5.52
C GLU A 201 4.44 -1.19 6.07
N PRO A 202 5.32 -1.25 7.08
CA PRO A 202 5.69 -2.46 7.81
C PRO A 202 4.62 -2.92 8.81
N LEU A 203 4.40 -4.23 8.94
CA LEU A 203 3.58 -4.77 10.02
C LEU A 203 4.38 -4.79 11.34
N LEU A 204 3.90 -4.07 12.35
CA LEU A 204 4.57 -3.88 13.65
C LEU A 204 3.86 -4.59 14.81
N GLY A 205 2.73 -5.24 14.56
CA GLY A 205 2.00 -5.98 15.58
C GLY A 205 0.79 -6.72 15.00
N PRO A 206 0.02 -7.42 15.85
CA PRO A 206 -1.23 -8.06 15.45
C PRO A 206 -2.23 -7.03 14.92
N VAL A 207 -2.95 -7.41 13.86
CA VAL A 207 -4.05 -6.63 13.29
C VAL A 207 -5.20 -7.57 12.94
N ASP A 208 -6.39 -7.23 13.39
CA ASP A 208 -7.67 -7.81 12.97
C ASP A 208 -8.37 -6.82 12.02
N ILE A 209 -8.49 -7.24 10.77
CA ILE A 209 -9.18 -6.52 9.70
C ILE A 209 -10.36 -7.34 9.15
N LEU A 210 -10.75 -8.43 9.81
CA LEU A 210 -11.81 -9.32 9.31
C LEU A 210 -13.12 -8.54 9.09
N LYS A 211 -13.43 -7.61 9.99
CA LYS A 211 -14.56 -6.67 9.89
C LYS A 211 -14.54 -5.78 8.65
N TYR A 212 -13.39 -5.58 8.01
CA TYR A 212 -13.22 -4.78 6.79
C TYR A 212 -13.14 -5.62 5.50
N LEU A 213 -13.05 -6.95 5.62
CA LEU A 213 -12.99 -7.88 4.50
C LEU A 213 -14.36 -8.46 4.14
N HIS A 214 -15.29 -8.50 5.10
CA HIS A 214 -16.63 -9.05 4.88
C HIS A 214 -17.64 -7.95 4.52
N ALA A 215 -18.47 -8.24 3.50
CA ALA A 215 -19.67 -7.47 3.23
C ALA A 215 -20.81 -7.76 4.24
N CYS A 216 -20.89 -8.99 4.79
CA CYS A 216 -21.59 -9.44 6.02
C CYS A 216 -21.43 -11.00 6.01
N PRO A 217 -20.73 -11.66 6.96
CA PRO A 217 -20.48 -13.12 6.92
C PRO A 217 -21.77 -13.97 6.92
N ASP A 218 -22.85 -13.38 7.45
CA ASP A 218 -24.16 -13.99 7.64
C ASP A 218 -25.21 -13.50 6.62
N CYS A 219 -24.83 -12.70 5.62
CA CYS A 219 -25.77 -12.12 4.65
C CYS A 219 -25.77 -12.88 3.33
N PHE A 220 -26.98 -13.28 2.90
CA PHE A 220 -27.29 -13.58 1.51
C PHE A 220 -28.53 -12.76 1.15
N ASN A 221 -28.40 -11.79 0.23
CA ASN A 221 -29.48 -10.89 -0.21
C ASN A 221 -30.18 -10.08 0.91
N GLY A 222 -29.44 -9.50 1.86
CA GLY A 222 -29.97 -8.62 2.91
C GLY A 222 -30.63 -9.30 4.10
N ARG A 223 -30.60 -10.64 4.17
CA ARG A 223 -31.19 -11.44 5.26
C ARG A 223 -30.13 -11.95 6.23
N THR A 224 -30.47 -11.97 7.52
CA THR A 224 -29.57 -12.47 8.57
C THR A 224 -29.60 -14.00 8.63
N ARG A 225 -28.43 -14.63 8.54
CA ARG A 225 -28.25 -16.05 8.85
C ARG A 225 -27.94 -16.21 10.33
N VAL A 226 -28.88 -16.77 11.10
CA VAL A 226 -28.62 -17.25 12.46
C VAL A 226 -28.72 -18.77 12.42
N THR A 227 -27.68 -19.45 12.91
CA THR A 227 -27.64 -20.93 13.05
C THR A 227 -27.94 -21.74 11.77
N GLY A 228 -27.68 -21.18 10.57
CA GLY A 228 -27.94 -21.88 9.30
C GLY A 228 -29.32 -21.65 8.71
N HIS A 229 -30.16 -20.84 9.37
CA HIS A 229 -31.48 -20.44 8.90
C HIS A 229 -31.49 -18.95 8.53
N PHE A 230 -32.16 -18.62 7.43
CA PHE A 230 -32.35 -17.25 6.98
C PHE A 230 -33.62 -16.68 7.64
N PHE A 231 -33.47 -15.53 8.30
CA PHE A 231 -34.59 -14.80 8.90
C PHE A 231 -34.87 -13.51 8.11
N ASP A 232 -36.13 -13.06 8.11
CA ASP A 232 -36.55 -11.78 7.50
C ASP A 232 -36.12 -10.53 8.31
N GLU A 233 -35.17 -10.69 9.23
CA GLU A 233 -34.56 -9.58 9.96
C GLU A 233 -33.47 -8.90 9.12
N PRO A 234 -33.43 -7.55 9.08
CA PRO A 234 -32.36 -6.82 8.39
C PRO A 234 -30.99 -7.24 8.94
N CYS A 235 -30.01 -7.64 8.09
CA CYS A 235 -28.63 -7.92 8.58
C CYS A 235 -28.16 -6.67 9.35
N PRO A 236 -27.83 -6.74 10.65
CA PRO A 236 -27.42 -5.56 11.40
C PRO A 236 -26.09 -4.95 10.88
N ALA A 237 -25.37 -5.65 9.99
CA ALA A 237 -24.13 -5.22 9.35
C ALA A 237 -24.30 -4.68 7.91
N CYS A 238 -25.46 -4.80 7.26
CA CYS A 238 -25.79 -4.09 6.03
C CYS A 238 -27.15 -3.43 6.23
N ASP A 239 -27.36 -2.18 5.83
CA ASP A 239 -28.60 -1.40 6.08
C ASP A 239 -29.92 -1.97 5.49
N GLY A 240 -29.97 -3.24 5.09
CA GLY A 240 -31.13 -3.92 4.53
C GLY A 240 -31.43 -3.53 3.10
N THR A 241 -30.60 -2.68 2.47
CA THR A 241 -30.84 -2.15 1.12
C THR A 241 -30.45 -3.10 -0.01
N GLY A 242 -29.74 -4.19 0.29
CA GLY A 242 -29.17 -5.10 -0.70
C GLY A 242 -27.91 -4.57 -1.40
N VAL A 243 -27.41 -3.39 -1.01
CA VAL A 243 -26.11 -2.87 -1.43
C VAL A 243 -25.06 -3.36 -0.44
N GLU A 244 -24.13 -4.19 -0.90
CA GLU A 244 -23.00 -4.61 -0.08
C GLU A 244 -22.16 -3.38 0.31
N PRO A 245 -21.84 -3.18 1.61
CA PRO A 245 -20.95 -2.10 1.99
C PRO A 245 -19.58 -2.29 1.34
N PRO A 246 -18.84 -1.19 1.05
CA PRO A 246 -17.48 -1.29 0.55
C PRO A 246 -16.62 -2.16 1.45
N ARG A 247 -15.85 -3.08 0.85
CA ARG A 247 -14.88 -3.94 1.54
C ARG A 247 -13.49 -3.78 0.94
N LEU A 248 -12.51 -4.36 1.61
CA LEU A 248 -11.18 -4.56 1.06
C LEU A 248 -11.18 -5.73 0.06
N ASP A 249 -10.57 -5.53 -1.10
CA ASP A 249 -10.41 -6.57 -2.13
C ASP A 249 -9.11 -7.35 -1.95
N GLY A 250 -8.13 -6.78 -1.24
CA GLY A 250 -6.91 -7.50 -0.90
C GLY A 250 -6.02 -6.82 0.13
N ILE A 251 -5.03 -7.60 0.57
CA ILE A 251 -4.13 -7.28 1.66
C ILE A 251 -2.70 -7.54 1.18
N ILE A 252 -1.82 -6.58 1.42
CA ILE A 252 -0.38 -6.74 1.26
C ILE A 252 0.25 -6.71 2.64
N VAL A 253 1.07 -7.70 2.97
CA VAL A 253 1.77 -7.80 4.26
C VAL A 253 3.27 -7.89 4.04
N GLY A 254 4.06 -7.18 4.86
CA GLY A 254 5.51 -7.25 4.77
C GLY A 254 6.26 -6.56 5.89
N GLY A 255 7.51 -6.98 6.09
CA GLY A 255 8.42 -6.42 7.08
C GLY A 255 9.27 -5.25 6.57
N GLU A 256 10.00 -4.61 7.48
CA GLU A 256 10.87 -3.48 7.16
C GLU A 256 12.14 -3.91 6.41
N SER A 257 12.61 -3.05 5.50
CA SER A 257 13.91 -3.21 4.84
C SER A 257 14.89 -2.14 5.31
N GLY A 258 16.19 -2.45 5.25
CA GLY A 258 17.27 -1.54 5.55
C GLY A 258 17.92 -1.73 6.93
N ARG A 259 18.97 -0.95 7.19
CA ARG A 259 19.88 -1.19 8.33
C ARG A 259 19.23 -1.18 9.71
N ARG A 260 18.09 -0.52 9.87
CA ARG A 260 17.33 -0.38 11.12
C ARG A 260 15.98 -1.08 11.07
N ALA A 261 15.81 -2.05 10.16
CA ALA A 261 14.57 -2.81 10.05
C ALA A 261 14.27 -3.52 11.36
N ARG A 262 13.03 -3.41 11.81
CA ARG A 262 12.50 -4.18 12.94
C ARG A 262 12.12 -5.61 12.51
N PRO A 263 12.21 -6.60 13.42
CA PRO A 263 11.75 -7.95 13.15
C PRO A 263 10.23 -8.01 12.96
N LEU A 264 9.76 -8.84 12.03
CA LEU A 264 8.35 -9.11 11.79
C LEU A 264 7.98 -10.48 12.38
N HIS A 265 7.06 -10.50 13.36
CA HIS A 265 6.59 -11.75 13.95
C HIS A 265 5.77 -12.58 12.94
N PRO A 266 5.95 -13.90 12.85
CA PRO A 266 5.17 -14.75 11.94
C PRO A 266 3.66 -14.79 12.22
N ASP A 267 3.27 -14.88 13.50
CA ASP A 267 1.85 -15.08 13.87
C ASP A 267 0.88 -14.00 13.36
N PRO A 268 1.20 -12.68 13.46
CA PRO A 268 0.39 -11.66 12.80
C PRO A 268 0.22 -11.88 11.29
N VAL A 269 1.25 -12.35 10.59
CA VAL A 269 1.19 -12.63 9.14
C VAL A 269 0.27 -13.82 8.86
N ARG A 270 0.38 -14.90 9.64
CA ARG A 270 -0.51 -16.08 9.55
C ARG A 270 -1.96 -15.71 9.84
N SER A 271 -2.20 -14.93 10.89
CA SER A 271 -3.54 -14.43 11.22
C SER A 271 -4.15 -13.65 10.07
N LEU A 272 -3.40 -12.74 9.43
CA LEU A 272 -3.89 -11.98 8.28
C LEU A 272 -4.15 -12.85 7.04
N ARG A 273 -3.29 -13.86 6.79
CA ARG A 273 -3.53 -14.87 5.74
C ARG A 273 -4.84 -15.58 5.98
N ASP A 274 -5.08 -16.03 7.21
CA ASP A 274 -6.27 -16.82 7.55
C ASP A 274 -7.54 -15.96 7.54
N GLN A 275 -7.45 -14.70 7.99
CA GLN A 275 -8.53 -13.71 7.83
C GLN A 275 -8.88 -13.48 6.35
N ALA A 276 -7.87 -13.31 5.48
CA ALA A 276 -8.07 -13.13 4.05
C ALA A 276 -8.73 -14.36 3.41
N ALA A 277 -8.24 -15.56 3.73
CA ALA A 277 -8.80 -16.81 3.25
C ALA A 277 -10.25 -17.00 3.69
N ARG A 278 -10.57 -16.68 4.95
CA ARG A 278 -11.94 -16.73 5.49
C ARG A 278 -12.90 -15.78 4.76
N ALA A 279 -12.42 -14.63 4.31
CA ALA A 279 -13.22 -13.64 3.60
C ALA A 279 -13.18 -13.78 2.06
N GLY A 280 -12.38 -14.70 1.52
CA GLY A 280 -12.16 -14.81 0.07
C GLY A 280 -11.41 -13.62 -0.55
N ALA A 281 -10.69 -12.84 0.26
CA ALA A 281 -9.92 -11.67 -0.18
C ALA A 281 -8.53 -12.09 -0.68
N ALA A 282 -7.93 -11.28 -1.57
CA ALA A 282 -6.58 -11.54 -2.05
C ALA A 282 -5.53 -11.30 -0.94
N PHE A 283 -4.62 -12.25 -0.75
CA PHE A 283 -3.52 -12.13 0.21
C PHE A 283 -2.17 -12.17 -0.50
N PHE A 284 -1.39 -11.10 -0.32
CA PHE A 284 -0.03 -10.97 -0.83
C PHE A 284 0.95 -10.83 0.34
N PHE A 285 1.80 -11.84 0.55
CA PHE A 285 2.93 -11.72 1.46
C PHE A 285 4.16 -11.28 0.67
N LYS A 286 4.58 -10.03 0.89
CA LYS A 286 5.65 -9.43 0.09
C LYS A 286 7.02 -9.95 0.49
N GLN A 287 7.34 -9.89 1.77
CA GLN A 287 8.63 -10.32 2.32
C GLN A 287 8.69 -10.20 3.84
N TRP A 288 9.67 -10.85 4.45
CA TRP A 288 9.99 -10.69 5.86
C TRP A 288 10.79 -9.42 6.19
N GLY A 289 11.48 -8.83 5.21
CA GLY A 289 12.41 -7.72 5.45
C GLY A 289 13.83 -8.21 5.74
N GLU A 290 14.53 -7.65 6.73
CA GLU A 290 15.92 -8.06 7.05
C GLU A 290 16.01 -9.27 8.01
N TRP A 291 14.89 -9.70 8.57
CA TRP A 291 14.76 -10.75 9.58
C TRP A 291 13.92 -11.89 9.03
N ALA A 292 14.14 -13.14 9.47
CA ALA A 292 13.25 -14.26 9.11
C ALA A 292 13.20 -15.30 10.24
N PRO A 293 12.07 -16.01 10.42
CA PRO A 293 12.01 -17.20 11.26
C PRO A 293 12.77 -18.35 10.60
N LYS A 294 13.18 -19.34 11.39
CA LYS A 294 13.89 -20.52 10.87
C LYS A 294 13.08 -21.26 9.80
N SER A 295 11.77 -21.34 9.98
CA SER A 295 10.81 -21.97 9.07
C SER A 295 10.74 -21.31 7.68
N ALA A 296 11.11 -20.02 7.58
CA ALA A 296 11.12 -19.29 6.32
C ALA A 296 12.47 -19.40 5.58
N LEU A 297 13.51 -19.95 6.20
CA LEU A 297 14.83 -20.08 5.59
C LEU A 297 14.91 -21.33 4.71
N PRO A 298 15.36 -21.21 3.44
CA PRO A 298 15.45 -22.35 2.52
C PRO A 298 16.29 -23.51 3.03
N ASP A 299 17.29 -23.21 3.86
CA ASP A 299 18.33 -24.16 4.22
C ASP A 299 18.19 -24.71 5.64
N GLY A 300 17.17 -24.39 6.46
CA GLY A 300 16.88 -25.01 7.78
C GLY A 300 18.00 -25.20 8.85
N HIS A 301 19.26 -24.91 8.53
CA HIS A 301 20.48 -25.36 9.20
C HIS A 301 21.63 -24.49 8.67
N GLY A 302 22.02 -23.45 9.40
CA GLY A 302 23.18 -22.65 8.98
C GLY A 302 23.31 -21.29 9.64
N LEU A 303 22.82 -21.15 10.87
CA LEU A 303 23.01 -19.94 11.66
C LEU A 303 23.50 -20.40 13.03
N ASN A 304 24.77 -20.09 13.30
CA ASN A 304 25.33 -20.22 14.62
C ASN A 304 24.63 -19.17 15.48
N LEU A 305 23.66 -19.61 16.30
CA LEU A 305 22.81 -18.74 17.10
C LEU A 305 23.63 -17.91 18.11
N ASP A 306 24.82 -18.39 18.46
CA ASP A 306 25.74 -17.73 19.41
C ASP A 306 26.44 -16.50 18.83
N ASP A 307 26.44 -16.30 17.50
CA ASP A 307 27.18 -15.23 16.81
C ASP A 307 26.27 -14.15 16.17
N MET A 308 24.93 -14.27 16.30
CA MET A 308 23.97 -13.43 15.60
C MET A 308 23.21 -12.47 16.53
N PRO A 309 23.06 -11.18 16.20
CA PRO A 309 22.25 -10.26 16.99
C PRO A 309 20.77 -10.70 16.92
N TYR A 310 20.19 -11.00 18.09
CA TYR A 310 18.77 -11.30 18.24
C TYR A 310 17.92 -10.04 18.05
N GLY A 311 16.78 -10.18 17.36
CA GLY A 311 15.84 -9.08 17.14
C GLY A 311 14.92 -8.89 18.33
N GLU A 312 14.83 -7.66 18.85
CA GLU A 312 13.98 -7.31 19.98
C GLU A 312 12.52 -7.11 19.55
N PHE A 313 11.58 -7.81 20.21
CA PHE A 313 10.14 -7.53 20.11
C PHE A 313 9.69 -6.67 21.27
N HIS A 314 9.04 -5.54 20.98
CA HIS A 314 8.35 -4.74 21.99
C HIS A 314 6.86 -5.08 21.98
N ALA A 315 6.45 -5.99 22.87
CA ALA A 315 5.08 -6.08 23.33
C ALA A 315 5.07 -5.78 24.84
N GLY A 316 4.53 -4.61 25.23
CA GLY A 316 3.96 -4.39 26.56
C GLY A 316 4.80 -4.71 27.81
N GLN A 317 6.13 -4.54 27.80
CA GLN A 317 7.06 -4.64 28.96
C GLN A 317 7.70 -6.00 29.29
N ASN A 318 7.73 -7.03 28.45
CA ASN A 318 8.56 -8.22 28.76
C ASN A 318 9.40 -8.74 27.57
N TRP A 319 10.67 -8.99 27.87
CA TRP A 319 11.72 -9.50 27.00
C TRP A 319 11.48 -10.97 26.68
N VAL A 320 11.59 -11.40 25.42
CA VAL A 320 11.73 -12.83 25.12
C VAL A 320 12.83 -13.02 24.08
N THR A 321 14.04 -13.33 24.55
CA THR A 321 15.16 -13.88 23.76
C THR A 321 14.84 -15.27 23.20
N SER A 322 13.76 -15.89 23.68
CA SER A 322 13.14 -17.07 23.09
C SER A 322 11.69 -16.73 22.72
N CYS A 323 11.45 -16.11 21.57
CA CYS A 323 10.09 -16.19 21.02
C CYS A 323 9.79 -17.69 20.87
N LEU A 324 8.93 -18.21 21.74
CA LEU A 324 8.11 -19.38 21.49
C LEU A 324 7.14 -18.98 20.37
N CYS A 325 7.67 -18.65 19.18
CA CYS A 325 6.91 -18.74 17.96
C CYS A 325 6.36 -20.17 17.89
N SER A 326 5.27 -20.37 17.15
CA SER A 326 4.63 -21.68 17.00
C SER A 326 5.66 -22.80 16.76
N GLU A 327 5.40 -24.01 17.25
CA GLU A 327 6.35 -25.14 17.19
C GLU A 327 7.05 -25.21 15.81
N GLY A 328 8.36 -24.93 15.80
CA GLY A 328 9.21 -25.00 14.59
C GLY A 328 9.82 -23.69 14.08
N ASP A 329 9.33 -22.52 14.50
CA ASP A 329 9.81 -21.22 13.99
C ASP A 329 11.14 -20.75 14.60
N GLY A 330 11.38 -21.03 15.89
CA GLY A 330 12.56 -20.58 16.62
C GLY A 330 12.70 -19.05 16.71
N PRO A 331 13.86 -18.52 17.14
CA PRO A 331 14.10 -17.07 17.20
C PRO A 331 14.18 -16.46 15.79
N LEU A 332 13.80 -15.18 15.67
CA LEU A 332 14.02 -14.41 14.44
C LEU A 332 15.49 -14.01 14.30
N ILE A 333 16.05 -14.27 13.12
CA ILE A 333 17.47 -14.04 12.86
C ILE A 333 17.63 -13.02 11.74
N ARG A 334 18.58 -12.10 11.92
CA ARG A 334 18.92 -11.12 10.89
C ARG A 334 19.76 -11.76 9.79
N VAL A 335 19.11 -12.10 8.68
CA VAL A 335 19.75 -12.80 7.55
C VAL A 335 19.93 -11.90 6.32
N GLY A 336 19.34 -10.71 6.35
CA GLY A 336 19.35 -9.75 5.25
C GLY A 336 18.23 -10.01 4.23
N LYS A 337 17.74 -8.93 3.59
CA LYS A 337 16.58 -8.95 2.66
C LYS A 337 16.56 -10.15 1.71
N LYS A 338 17.67 -10.37 1.00
CA LYS A 338 17.77 -11.40 -0.05
C LYS A 338 17.57 -12.82 0.50
N ARG A 339 18.11 -13.11 1.70
CA ARG A 339 18.03 -14.44 2.32
C ARG A 339 16.75 -14.63 3.11
N ALA A 340 16.20 -13.57 3.69
CA ALA A 340 14.93 -13.61 4.41
C ALA A 340 13.77 -14.03 3.50
N GLY A 341 13.78 -13.55 2.25
CA GLY A 341 12.82 -13.99 1.24
C GLY A 341 11.37 -13.66 1.59
N ARG A 342 10.45 -14.46 1.05
CA ARG A 342 8.99 -14.23 1.08
C ARG A 342 8.17 -15.51 1.18
N LEU A 343 8.78 -16.58 1.67
CA LEU A 343 8.06 -17.81 1.99
C LEU A 343 7.42 -17.65 3.35
N LEU A 344 6.11 -17.84 3.42
CA LEU A 344 5.37 -18.00 4.67
C LEU A 344 4.98 -19.47 4.75
N ASP A 345 5.44 -20.18 5.77
CA ASP A 345 5.21 -21.62 5.94
C ASP A 345 5.59 -22.44 4.69
N GLY A 346 6.70 -22.06 4.04
CA GLY A 346 7.22 -22.73 2.84
C GLY A 346 6.52 -22.39 1.52
N VAL A 347 5.52 -21.49 1.52
CA VAL A 347 4.71 -21.15 0.34
C VAL A 347 4.84 -19.66 -0.01
N GLU A 348 4.88 -19.35 -1.31
CA GLU A 348 4.73 -17.98 -1.79
C GLU A 348 3.24 -17.59 -1.83
N HIS A 349 2.89 -16.47 -1.19
CA HIS A 349 1.54 -15.92 -1.26
C HIS A 349 1.52 -14.67 -2.14
N THR A 350 1.02 -14.80 -3.37
CA THR A 350 1.10 -13.75 -4.40
C THR A 350 -0.26 -13.36 -4.98
N ALA A 351 -1.35 -13.72 -4.30
CA ALA A 351 -2.69 -13.40 -4.77
C ALA A 351 -2.90 -11.89 -4.84
N TRP A 352 -3.50 -11.42 -5.93
CA TRP A 352 -3.78 -10.00 -6.17
C TRP A 352 -5.28 -9.81 -6.46
N PRO A 353 -5.90 -8.69 -6.04
CA PRO A 353 -7.29 -8.41 -6.33
C PRO A 353 -7.58 -8.46 -7.83
N LYS A 354 -8.62 -9.21 -8.21
CA LYS A 354 -9.09 -9.24 -9.60
C LYS A 354 -9.80 -7.92 -9.93
N VAL A 355 -9.75 -7.53 -11.20
CA VAL A 355 -10.61 -6.46 -11.72
C VAL A 355 -12.04 -7.03 -11.75
N ALA A 356 -12.97 -6.36 -11.07
CA ALA A 356 -14.39 -6.73 -11.04
C ALA A 356 -15.05 -6.54 -12.41
#